data_AF-A0A414RVK3-F1
#
_entry.id   AF-A0A414RVK3-F1
#
_cell.length_a   1.000
_cell.length_b   1.000
_cell.length_c   1.000
_cell.angle_alpha   90.00
_cell.angle_beta   90.00
_cell.angle_gamma   90.00
#
_symmetry.space_group_name_H-M   'P 1'
#
loop_
_entity.id
_entity.type
_entity.pdbx_description
1 polymer ?
#
loop_
_entity_poly.entity_id
_entity_poly.type
_entity_poly.pdbx_seq_one_letter_code
_entity_poly.pdbx_strand_id
1 'polypeptide(L)'
;MLLTVVVYAGVGLVLSPSQTAGLETLSAAEHPHGTALLNTWNMIAASFGPSLFIGLLSSSAATAGAAGAATDVAQAIGFAAAVRVAAVIAVVGFATSLVYARRESHMSH
;
A
#
# COMPACT_ATOMS: atom_id res chain seq x y z
N MET A 1 6.77 -1.28 -16.66
CA MET A 1 7.54 -2.54 -16.65
C MET A 1 8.69 -2.45 -15.65
N LEU A 2 9.76 -1.70 -15.89
CA LEU A 2 10.87 -1.53 -14.92
C LEU A 2 10.43 -0.91 -13.57
N LEU A 3 9.60 0.13 -13.59
CA LEU A 3 9.09 0.74 -12.35
C LEU A 3 8.25 -0.25 -11.52
N THR A 4 7.44 -1.06 -12.18
CA THR A 4 6.58 -2.07 -11.54
C THR A 4 7.41 -3.16 -10.88
N VAL A 5 8.52 -3.58 -11.53
CA VAL A 5 9.47 -4.55 -10.96
C VAL A 5 10.17 -4.00 -9.74
N VAL A 6 10.58 -2.72 -9.74
CA VAL A 6 11.22 -2.07 -8.57
C VAL A 6 10.25 -1.97 -7.40
N VAL A 7 8.99 -1.60 -7.64
CA VAL A 7 7.95 -1.56 -6.59
C VAL A 7 7.70 -2.96 -6.02
N TYR A 8 7.56 -3.98 -6.87
CA TYR A 8 7.31 -5.36 -6.42
C TYR A 8 8.52 -5.95 -5.69
N ALA A 9 9.74 -5.66 -6.13
CA ALA A 9 10.97 -6.06 -5.47
C ALA A 9 11.12 -5.39 -4.09
N GLY A 10 10.78 -4.11 -3.97
CA GLY A 10 10.76 -3.40 -2.69
C GLY A 10 9.74 -3.98 -1.70
N VAL A 11 8.52 -4.29 -2.17
CA VAL A 11 7.52 -4.98 -1.34
C VAL A 11 8.04 -6.36 -0.90
N GLY A 12 8.63 -7.15 -1.81
CA GLY A 12 9.18 -8.47 -1.48
C GLY A 12 10.30 -8.43 -0.45
N LEU A 13 11.18 -7.43 -0.52
CA LEU A 13 12.31 -7.27 0.41
C LEU A 13 11.89 -6.78 1.80
N VAL A 14 10.72 -6.14 1.96
CA VAL A 14 10.18 -5.77 3.28
C VAL A 14 9.28 -6.87 3.83
N LEU A 15 8.48 -7.50 2.97
CA LEU A 15 7.50 -8.50 3.38
C LEU A 15 8.15 -9.85 3.73
N SER A 16 9.23 -10.27 3.06
CA SER A 16 9.89 -11.54 3.37
C SER A 16 10.58 -11.56 4.75
N PRO A 17 11.43 -10.57 5.11
CA PRO A 17 12.06 -10.54 6.43
C PRO A 17 11.04 -10.43 7.57
N SER A 18 9.98 -9.64 7.37
CA SER A 18 8.91 -9.43 8.35
C SER A 18 8.07 -10.69 8.58
N GLN A 19 7.80 -11.46 7.52
CA GLN A 19 7.10 -12.74 7.64
C GLN A 19 7.97 -13.80 8.31
N THR A 20 9.29 -13.84 8.03
CA THR A 20 10.20 -14.76 8.70
C THR A 20 10.43 -14.41 10.17
N ALA A 21 10.64 -13.14 10.52
CA ALA A 21 10.84 -12.70 11.91
C ALA A 21 9.58 -12.91 12.79
N GLY A 22 8.37 -12.76 12.22
CA GLY A 22 7.12 -13.04 12.92
C GLY A 22 6.82 -14.53 13.13
N LEU A 23 7.38 -15.41 12.31
CA LEU A 23 7.25 -16.87 12.45
C LEU A 23 8.34 -17.47 13.36
N GLU A 24 9.49 -16.80 13.51
CA GLU A 24 10.60 -17.24 14.37
C GLU A 24 10.27 -17.10 15.87
N THR A 25 9.30 -16.27 16.24
CA THR A 25 8.79 -16.14 17.62
C THR A 25 7.71 -17.15 18.00
N LEU A 26 7.32 -18.05 17.09
CA LEU A 26 6.26 -19.04 17.30
C LEU A 26 6.82 -20.48 17.30
N SER A 27 6.42 -21.27 18.29
CA SER A 27 6.73 -22.70 18.37
C SER A 27 6.16 -23.44 17.16
N ALA A 28 6.84 -24.47 16.66
CA ALA A 28 6.60 -25.16 15.38
C ALA A 28 5.16 -25.71 15.15
N ALA A 29 4.32 -25.74 16.19
CA ALA A 29 2.92 -26.12 16.11
C ALA A 29 1.96 -25.01 15.61
N GLU A 30 2.37 -23.74 15.66
CA GLU A 30 1.49 -22.57 15.38
C GLU A 30 1.72 -21.92 14.01
N HIS A 31 2.77 -22.33 13.27
CA HIS A 31 3.10 -21.83 11.92
C HIS A 31 1.93 -21.89 10.91
N PRO A 32 1.05 -22.92 10.89
CA PRO A 32 -0.09 -22.96 9.98
C PRO A 32 -1.14 -21.87 10.25
N HIS A 33 -1.31 -21.46 11.52
CA HIS A 33 -2.23 -20.40 11.90
C HIS A 33 -1.64 -19.01 11.63
N GLY A 34 -0.35 -18.83 11.91
CA GLY A 34 0.36 -17.58 11.62
C GLY A 34 0.40 -17.24 10.12
N THR A 35 0.66 -18.24 9.27
CA THR A 35 0.65 -18.06 7.80
C THR A 35 -0.74 -17.76 7.25
N ALA A 36 -1.79 -18.38 7.78
CA ALA A 36 -3.18 -18.08 7.41
C ALA A 36 -3.59 -16.65 7.77
N LEU A 37 -3.15 -16.15 8.94
CA LEU A 37 -3.42 -14.78 9.37
C LEU A 37 -2.70 -13.76 8.47
N LEU A 38 -1.44 -14.01 8.13
CA LEU A 38 -0.67 -13.17 7.20
C LEU A 38 -1.33 -13.11 5.81
N ASN A 39 -1.81 -14.25 5.30
CA ASN A 39 -2.51 -14.30 4.02
C ASN A 39 -3.83 -13.51 4.07
N THR A 40 -4.57 -13.63 5.17
CA THR A 40 -5.81 -12.85 5.39
C THR A 40 -5.52 -11.36 5.42
N TRP A 41 -4.48 -10.93 6.15
CA TRP A 41 -4.04 -9.53 6.16
C TRP A 41 -3.60 -9.04 4.78
N ASN A 42 -2.92 -9.88 4.01
CA ASN A 42 -2.52 -9.53 2.65
C ASN A 42 -3.73 -9.39 1.72
N MET A 43 -4.74 -10.26 1.82
CA MET A 43 -6.00 -10.12 1.09
C MET A 43 -6.75 -8.85 1.46
N ILE A 44 -6.79 -8.50 2.75
CA ILE A 44 -7.37 -7.25 3.22
C ILE A 44 -6.63 -6.08 2.57
N ALA A 45 -5.31 -6.00 2.73
CA ALA A 45 -4.50 -4.92 2.16
C ALA A 45 -4.66 -4.80 0.63
N ALA A 46 -4.68 -5.93 -0.09
CA ALA A 46 -4.87 -5.99 -1.53
C ALA A 46 -6.26 -5.48 -1.97
N SER A 47 -7.29 -5.75 -1.17
CA SER A 47 -8.66 -5.33 -1.48
C SER A 47 -8.88 -3.84 -1.22
N PHE A 48 -8.20 -3.27 -0.22
CA PHE A 48 -8.35 -1.86 0.14
C PHE A 48 -7.89 -0.90 -0.96
N GLY A 49 -6.79 -1.22 -1.66
CA GLY A 49 -6.20 -0.36 -2.69
C GLY A 49 -7.18 0.00 -3.81
N PRO A 50 -7.75 -0.98 -4.53
CA PRO A 50 -8.71 -0.73 -5.61
C PRO A 50 -9.98 -0.01 -5.12
N SER A 51 -10.52 -0.40 -3.97
CA SER A 51 -11.74 0.23 -3.43
C SER A 51 -11.52 1.71 -3.09
N LEU A 52 -10.41 2.03 -2.42
CA LEU A 52 -10.05 3.42 -2.11
C LEU A 52 -9.82 4.23 -3.38
N PHE A 53 -9.11 3.65 -4.36
CA PHE A 53 -8.81 4.31 -5.62
C PHE A 53 -10.08 4.64 -6.41
N ILE A 54 -10.97 3.65 -6.59
CA ILE A 54 -12.23 3.84 -7.30
C ILE A 54 -13.16 4.78 -6.52
N GLY A 55 -13.18 4.72 -5.19
CA GLY A 55 -13.94 5.66 -4.36
C GLY A 55 -13.52 7.11 -4.57
N LEU A 56 -12.21 7.38 -4.55
CA LEU A 56 -11.66 8.72 -4.78
C LEU A 56 -11.89 9.20 -6.21
N LEU A 57 -11.69 8.32 -7.19
CA LEU A 57 -11.95 8.62 -8.59
C LEU A 57 -13.41 8.98 -8.82
N SER A 58 -14.34 8.15 -8.30
CA SER A 58 -15.77 8.35 -8.43
C SER A 58 -16.23 9.63 -7.75
N SER A 59 -15.79 9.88 -6.51
CA SER A 59 -16.11 11.11 -5.77
C SER A 59 -15.61 12.36 -6.48
N SER A 60 -14.36 12.33 -6.97
CA SER A 60 -13.74 13.46 -7.66
C SER A 60 -14.34 13.69 -9.05
N ALA A 61 -14.69 12.63 -9.78
CA ALA A 61 -15.39 12.76 -11.05
C ALA A 61 -16.83 13.28 -10.87
N ALA A 62 -17.53 12.86 -9.81
CA ALA A 62 -18.88 13.36 -9.51
C ALA A 62 -18.87 14.86 -9.18
N THR A 63 -17.89 15.34 -8.42
CA THR A 63 -17.75 16.78 -8.12
C THR A 63 -17.41 17.61 -9.36
N ALA A 64 -16.52 17.11 -10.23
CA ALA A 64 -16.20 17.77 -11.49
C ALA A 64 -17.41 17.80 -12.45
N GLY A 65 -18.18 16.72 -12.54
CA GLY A 65 -19.41 16.66 -13.31
C GLY A 65 -20.48 17.63 -12.80
N ALA A 66 -20.63 17.76 -11.47
CA ALA A 66 -21.53 18.74 -10.87
C ALA A 66 -21.11 20.19 -11.15
N ALA A 67 -19.81 20.44 -11.37
CA ALA A 67 -19.28 21.74 -11.79
C ALA A 67 -19.43 22.00 -13.30
N GLY A 68 -20.06 21.09 -14.05
CA GLY A 68 -20.31 21.24 -15.49
C GLY A 68 -19.19 20.74 -16.39
N ALA A 69 -18.20 20.00 -15.86
CA ALA A 69 -17.18 19.37 -16.69
C ALA A 69 -17.79 18.28 -17.57
N ALA A 70 -17.29 18.14 -18.81
CA ALA A 70 -17.62 17.02 -19.67
C ALA A 70 -17.18 15.69 -19.03
N THR A 71 -17.88 14.59 -19.33
CA THR A 71 -17.67 13.29 -18.67
C THR A 71 -16.24 12.77 -18.79
N ASP A 72 -15.61 12.94 -19.96
CA ASP A 72 -14.21 12.60 -20.21
C ASP A 72 -13.25 13.42 -19.34
N VAL A 73 -13.48 14.72 -19.23
CA VAL A 73 -12.69 15.63 -18.39
C VAL A 73 -12.88 15.30 -16.90
N ALA A 74 -14.11 15.03 -16.48
CA ALA A 74 -14.43 14.65 -15.10
C ALA A 74 -13.74 13.34 -14.69
N GLN A 75 -13.72 12.34 -15.57
CA GLN A 75 -12.97 11.09 -15.33
C GLN A 75 -11.47 11.32 -15.24
N ALA A 76 -10.90 12.16 -16.11
CA ALA A 76 -9.48 12.52 -16.06
C ALA A 76 -9.11 13.25 -14.74
N ILE A 77 -9.95 14.17 -14.29
CA ILE A 77 -9.81 14.85 -12.99
C ILE A 77 -9.88 13.82 -11.86
N GLY A 78 -10.85 12.91 -11.89
CA GLY A 78 -11.00 11.88 -10.87
C GLY A 78 -9.81 10.95 -10.77
N PHE A 79 -9.29 10.52 -11.92
CA PHE A 79 -8.07 9.72 -11.99
C PHE A 79 -6.85 10.48 -11.43
N ALA A 80 -6.66 11.73 -11.83
CA ALA A 80 -5.55 12.55 -11.33
C ALA A 80 -5.62 12.76 -9.81
N ALA A 81 -6.82 12.96 -9.27
CA ALA A 81 -7.03 13.08 -7.82
C ALA A 81 -6.68 11.77 -7.09
N ALA A 82 -7.17 10.63 -7.58
CA ALA A 82 -6.87 9.32 -7.00
C ALA A 82 -5.35 9.01 -7.03
N VAL A 83 -4.67 9.31 -8.14
CA VAL A 83 -3.21 9.14 -8.27
C VAL A 83 -2.44 10.05 -7.32
N ARG A 84 -2.86 11.31 -7.12
CA ARG A 84 -2.22 12.22 -6.16
C ARG A 84 -2.32 11.68 -4.74
N VAL A 85 -3.48 11.17 -4.33
CA VAL A 85 -3.65 10.57 -3.01
C VAL A 85 -2.78 9.32 -2.86
N ALA A 86 -2.73 8.46 -3.88
CA ALA A 86 -1.83 7.30 -3.89
C ALA A 86 -0.35 7.70 -3.75
N ALA A 87 0.07 8.79 -4.42
CA ALA A 87 1.43 9.32 -4.29
C ALA A 87 1.72 9.83 -2.88
N VAL A 88 0.78 10.53 -2.23
CA VAL A 88 0.92 10.97 -0.83
C VAL A 88 1.07 9.76 0.10
N ILE A 89 0.24 8.73 -0.07
CA ILE A 89 0.33 7.49 0.72
C ILE A 89 1.70 6.83 0.53
N ALA A 90 2.20 6.76 -0.71
CA ALA A 90 3.51 6.19 -1.00
C ALA A 90 4.65 6.99 -0.34
N VAL A 91 4.59 8.33 -0.36
CA VAL A 91 5.58 9.19 0.30
C VAL A 91 5.55 9.01 1.82
N VAL A 92 4.36 8.94 2.42
CA VAL A 92 4.22 8.68 3.86
C VAL A 92 4.78 7.30 4.22
N GLY A 93 4.44 6.26 3.47
CA GLY A 93 4.96 4.91 3.67
C GLY A 93 6.48 4.81 3.50
N PHE A 94 7.04 5.56 2.55
CA PHE A 94 8.48 5.66 2.37
C PHE A 94 9.15 6.39 3.54
N ALA A 95 8.57 7.50 4.00
CA ALA A 95 9.09 8.24 5.14
C ALA A 95 9.06 7.42 6.44
N THR A 96 7.97 6.69 6.71
CA THR A 96 7.88 5.80 7.88
C THR A 96 8.90 4.67 7.81
N SER A 97 9.08 4.07 6.63
CA SER A 97 10.12 3.05 6.39
C SER A 97 11.52 3.60 6.69
N LEU A 98 11.86 4.80 6.23
CA LEU A 98 13.15 5.44 6.52
C LEU A 98 13.34 5.74 8.01
N VAL A 99 12.30 6.19 8.71
CA VAL A 99 12.36 6.45 10.16
C VAL A 99 12.60 5.15 10.92
N TYR A 100 11.93 4.07 10.53
CA TYR A 100 12.09 2.76 11.15
C TYR A 100 13.50 2.21 10.93
N ALA A 101 14.01 2.22 9.69
CA ALA A 101 15.36 1.79 9.36
C ALA A 101 16.45 2.60 10.11
N ARG A 102 16.23 3.91 10.29
CA ARG A 102 17.13 4.75 11.09
C ARG A 102 17.11 4.42 12.58
N ARG A 103 15.95 4.03 13.13
CA ARG A 103 15.83 3.66 14.55
C ARG A 103 16.56 2.36 14.88
N GLU A 104 16.47 1.37 14.01
CA GLU A 104 17.23 0.13 14.17
C GLU A 104 18.75 0.37 14.17
N SER A 105 19.25 1.29 13.33
CA SER A 105 20.69 1.64 13.34
C SER A 105 21.18 2.36 14.60
N HIS A 106 20.30 2.96 15.40
CA HIS A 106 20.68 3.66 16.64
C HIS A 106 20.71 2.75 17.88
N MET A 107 20.17 1.53 17.81
CA MET A 107 20.11 0.60 18.95
C MET A 107 21.26 -0.41 18.99
N SER A 108 22.15 -0.41 18.00
CA SER A 108 23.31 -1.31 17.93
C SER A 108 24.61 -0.71 18.50
N HIS A 109 24.51 0.34 19.32
CA HIS A 109 25.63 0.98 20.02
C HIS A 109 25.32 1.10 21.50
#